data_AF-A0A9X3YMF3-F1
#
_entry.id   AF-A0A9X3YMF3-F1
#
_cell.length_a   1.000
_cell.length_b   1.000
_cell.length_c   1.000
_cell.angle_alpha   90.00
_cell.angle_beta   90.00
_cell.angle_gamma   90.00
#
_symmetry.space_group_name_H-M   'P 1'
#
loop_
_entity.id
_entity.type
_entity.pdbx_description
1 polymer ?
#
loop_
_entity_poly.entity_id
_entity_poly.type
_entity_poly.pdbx_seq_one_letter_code
_entity_poly.pdbx_strand_id
1 'polypeptide(L)'
;MTYADNRTRSATIDDAGDIRSVTDEYSEVTRYGYDALRRLTSITYPANDTVAWYPTTIQYERVGTELGVAGTHWKQTTTTGSARKITHYDQRLRPAVTSEVDIAVPSTQRYVRRGYDYAGRDSVRVVSVGECVDERRNDDDVRRARPRHRHQPDLRTRPADDEHALRRRFPEAVRQCARQDHDDAVPGVRRTGRIVAGRDRRTRERPRRRSVATCSASRRA
;
A
#
# COMPACT_ATOMS: atom_id res chain seq x y z
N MET A 1 -35.23 -10.21 16.99
CA MET A 1 -35.91 -10.48 15.71
C MET A 1 -36.22 -11.97 15.65
N THR A 2 -37.44 -12.32 15.24
CA THR A 2 -37.86 -13.71 15.08
C THR A 2 -38.13 -13.95 13.61
N TYR A 3 -37.61 -15.04 13.07
CA TYR A 3 -37.77 -15.44 11.68
C TYR A 3 -38.96 -16.40 11.55
N ALA A 4 -39.42 -16.62 10.31
CA ALA A 4 -40.58 -17.47 10.03
C ALA A 4 -40.37 -18.96 10.40
N ASP A 5 -39.11 -19.38 10.54
CA ASP A 5 -38.68 -20.71 10.97
C ASP A 5 -38.52 -20.83 12.50
N ASN A 6 -39.06 -19.87 13.27
CA ASN A 6 -38.94 -19.73 14.72
C ASN A 6 -37.51 -19.53 15.25
N ARG A 7 -36.51 -19.34 14.38
CA ARG A 7 -35.19 -18.94 14.84
C ARG A 7 -35.19 -17.48 15.27
N THR A 8 -34.28 -17.12 16.17
CA THR A 8 -34.20 -15.76 16.71
C THR A 8 -32.81 -15.20 16.59
N ARG A 9 -32.73 -13.90 16.34
CA ARG A 9 -31.51 -13.11 16.42
C ARG A 9 -31.70 -12.00 17.44
N SER A 10 -30.76 -11.84 18.36
CA SER A 10 -30.83 -10.85 19.43
C SER A 10 -29.51 -10.10 19.59
N ALA A 11 -29.58 -8.93 20.22
CA ALA A 11 -28.41 -8.14 20.55
C ALA A 11 -28.52 -7.65 22.00
N THR A 12 -27.40 -7.64 22.71
CA THR A 12 -27.30 -6.98 24.02
C THR A 12 -26.70 -5.60 23.81
N ILE A 13 -27.28 -4.60 24.46
CA ILE A 13 -26.89 -3.20 24.34
C ILE A 13 -26.63 -2.71 25.76
N ASP A 14 -25.56 -1.95 25.97
CA ASP A 14 -25.27 -1.34 27.26
C ASP A 14 -26.02 0.00 27.46
N ASP A 15 -25.88 0.59 28.64
CA ASP A 15 -26.53 1.85 29.00
C ASP A 15 -26.08 3.04 28.14
N ALA A 16 -24.90 2.94 27.52
CA ALA A 16 -24.42 3.94 26.59
C ALA A 16 -25.10 3.81 25.21
N GLY A 17 -25.69 2.66 24.89
CA GLY A 17 -26.27 2.35 23.60
C GLY A 17 -25.30 1.61 22.66
N ASP A 18 -24.18 1.09 23.17
CA ASP A 18 -23.24 0.29 22.40
C ASP A 18 -23.64 -1.19 22.43
N ILE A 19 -23.55 -1.86 21.28
CA ILE A 19 -23.89 -3.29 21.15
C ILE A 19 -22.77 -4.13 21.76
N ARG A 20 -23.03 -4.82 22.87
CA ARG A 20 -22.03 -5.67 23.56
C ARG A 20 -21.91 -7.05 22.97
N SER A 21 -23.02 -7.63 22.51
CA SER A 21 -23.01 -8.90 21.81
C SER A 21 -24.18 -9.01 20.85
N VAL A 22 -24.00 -9.83 19.82
CA VAL A 22 -25.07 -10.28 18.93
C VAL A 22 -25.08 -11.80 18.98
N THR A 23 -26.27 -12.35 19.24
CA THR A 23 -26.54 -13.79 19.14
C THR A 23 -27.33 -14.03 17.87
N ASP A 24 -26.81 -14.88 16.99
CA ASP A 24 -27.47 -15.24 15.75
C ASP A 24 -28.50 -16.36 15.92
N GLU A 25 -29.12 -16.76 14.80
CA GLU A 25 -30.11 -17.82 14.71
C GLU A 25 -29.61 -19.22 15.09
N TYR A 26 -28.30 -19.42 15.15
CA TYR A 26 -27.63 -20.67 15.55
C TYR A 26 -27.18 -20.64 17.01
N SER A 27 -27.56 -19.60 17.76
CA SER A 27 -27.11 -19.35 19.14
C SER A 27 -25.61 -19.03 19.25
N GLU A 28 -24.97 -18.67 18.14
CA GLU A 28 -23.58 -18.28 18.13
C GLU A 28 -23.43 -16.80 18.53
N VAL A 29 -22.49 -16.51 19.42
CA VAL A 29 -22.35 -15.19 20.06
C VAL A 29 -21.10 -14.47 19.58
N THR A 30 -21.29 -13.37 18.86
CA THR A 30 -20.22 -12.40 18.55
C THR A 30 -20.23 -11.29 19.59
N ARG A 31 -19.08 -10.98 20.19
CA ARG A 31 -18.92 -9.94 21.21
C ARG A 31 -18.10 -8.77 20.70
N TYR A 32 -18.42 -7.57 21.17
CA TYR A 32 -17.75 -6.33 20.79
C TYR A 32 -17.20 -5.61 22.03
N GLY A 33 -15.95 -5.16 21.93
CA GLY A 33 -15.29 -4.32 22.93
C GLY A 33 -15.16 -2.88 22.46
N TYR A 34 -15.28 -1.93 23.38
CA TYR A 34 -15.19 -0.50 23.10
C TYR A 34 -14.21 0.19 24.05
N ASP A 35 -13.58 1.27 23.60
CA ASP A 35 -12.81 2.17 24.46
C ASP A 35 -13.71 3.20 25.18
N ALA A 36 -13.13 4.02 26.05
CA ALA A 36 -13.85 5.08 26.76
C ALA A 36 -14.43 6.17 25.83
N LEU A 37 -13.93 6.27 24.59
CA LEU A 37 -14.44 7.15 23.55
C LEU A 37 -15.49 6.45 22.67
N ARG A 38 -15.93 5.25 23.06
CA ARG A 38 -16.94 4.43 22.39
C ARG A 38 -16.56 4.02 20.97
N ARG A 39 -15.26 3.84 20.72
CA ARG A 39 -14.75 3.27 19.47
C ARG A 39 -14.51 1.79 19.64
N LEU A 40 -14.75 1.01 18.59
CA LEU A 40 -14.59 -0.44 18.60
C LEU A 40 -13.12 -0.84 18.76
N THR A 41 -12.79 -1.62 19.79
CA THR A 41 -11.43 -2.10 20.09
C THR A 41 -11.26 -3.60 19.93
N SER A 42 -12.35 -4.38 19.99
CA SER A 42 -12.28 -5.82 19.76
C SER A 42 -13.55 -6.41 19.18
N ILE A 43 -13.39 -7.48 18.41
CA ILE A 43 -14.46 -8.37 17.98
C ILE A 43 -14.03 -9.78 18.35
N THR A 44 -14.80 -10.44 19.20
CA THR A 44 -14.59 -11.84 19.56
C THR A 44 -15.67 -12.68 18.91
N TYR A 45 -15.24 -13.59 18.05
CA TYR A 45 -16.12 -14.51 17.35
C TYR A 45 -16.45 -15.73 18.24
N PRO A 46 -17.53 -16.45 17.92
CA PRO A 46 -17.88 -17.68 18.63
C PRO A 46 -16.80 -18.75 18.48
N ALA A 47 -16.61 -19.54 19.54
CA ALA A 47 -15.60 -20.61 19.59
C ALA A 47 -16.17 -22.00 19.25
N ASN A 48 -17.49 -22.13 19.12
CA ASN A 48 -18.19 -23.41 18.95
C ASN A 48 -18.40 -23.78 17.46
N ASP A 49 -17.83 -23.00 16.54
CA ASP A 49 -17.85 -23.30 15.11
C ASP A 49 -16.78 -24.36 14.76
N THR A 50 -17.06 -25.13 13.71
CA THR A 50 -16.09 -25.97 12.99
C THR A 50 -14.85 -25.20 12.52
N VAL A 51 -14.97 -23.90 12.30
CA VAL A 51 -13.87 -23.00 11.95
C VAL A 51 -13.44 -22.19 13.17
N ALA A 52 -12.16 -22.29 13.55
CA ALA A 52 -11.58 -21.45 14.59
C ALA A 52 -11.33 -20.03 14.06
N TRP A 53 -12.27 -19.12 14.30
CA TRP A 53 -12.15 -17.71 13.93
C TRP A 53 -11.23 -16.96 14.88
N TYR A 54 -10.20 -16.30 14.34
CA TYR A 54 -9.34 -15.44 15.14
C TYR A 54 -10.09 -14.16 15.56
N PRO A 55 -9.95 -13.70 16.81
CA PRO A 55 -10.51 -12.43 17.22
C PRO A 55 -9.86 -11.28 16.45
N THR A 56 -10.61 -10.20 16.28
CA THR A 56 -10.10 -8.95 15.72
C THR A 56 -9.82 -7.96 16.85
N THR A 57 -8.63 -7.35 16.85
CA THR A 57 -8.26 -6.27 17.76
C THR A 57 -8.01 -5.00 16.97
N ILE A 58 -8.52 -3.88 17.46
CA ILE A 58 -8.36 -2.55 16.87
C ILE A 58 -7.73 -1.62 17.91
N GLN A 59 -6.67 -0.95 17.52
CA GLN A 59 -5.94 0.01 18.34
C GLN A 59 -5.93 1.36 17.65
N TYR A 60 -6.09 2.42 18.44
CA TYR A 60 -6.08 3.80 17.98
C TYR A 60 -5.01 4.58 18.72
N GLU A 61 -4.13 5.24 17.97
CA GLU A 61 -3.02 6.00 18.53
C GLU A 61 -2.81 7.30 17.75
N ARG A 62 -2.28 8.33 18.43
CA ARG A 62 -1.80 9.55 17.78
C ARG A 62 -0.30 9.44 17.63
N VAL A 63 0.18 9.50 16.39
CA VAL A 63 1.60 9.39 16.05
C VAL A 63 2.12 10.69 15.45
N GLY A 64 3.43 10.90 15.48
CA GLY A 64 4.09 12.03 14.83
C GLY A 64 4.14 11.87 13.30
N THR A 65 5.04 12.61 12.64
CA THR A 65 5.24 12.46 11.20
C THR A 65 5.83 11.09 10.86
N GLU A 66 5.13 10.30 10.04
CA GLU A 66 5.56 8.97 9.57
C GLU A 66 4.97 8.70 8.17
N LEU A 67 5.64 7.89 7.33
CA LEU A 67 5.17 7.46 6.00
C LEU A 67 4.64 8.60 5.08
N GLY A 68 5.23 9.79 5.19
CA GLY A 68 4.84 10.96 4.40
C GLY A 68 3.48 11.55 4.79
N VAL A 69 2.98 11.25 5.99
CA VAL A 69 1.84 11.94 6.63
C VAL A 69 2.41 12.92 7.66
N ALA A 70 2.21 14.22 7.40
CA ALA A 70 2.83 15.28 8.18
C ALA A 70 2.07 15.62 9.48
N GLY A 71 2.83 15.98 10.52
CA GLY A 71 2.28 16.42 11.80
C GLY A 71 1.73 15.27 12.64
N THR A 72 1.14 15.62 13.78
CA THR A 72 0.55 14.61 14.66
C THR A 72 -0.80 14.15 14.10
N HIS A 73 -0.90 12.89 13.76
CA HIS A 73 -2.05 12.32 13.07
C HIS A 73 -2.52 11.02 13.70
N TRP A 74 -3.70 10.56 13.31
CA TRP A 74 -4.26 9.31 13.84
C TRP A 74 -3.75 8.10 13.06
N LYS A 75 -3.48 7.04 13.78
CA LYS A 75 -3.16 5.72 13.25
C LYS A 75 -4.11 4.70 13.87
N GLN A 76 -4.70 3.86 13.03
CA GLN A 76 -5.51 2.72 13.42
C GLN A 76 -4.78 1.45 13.02
N THR A 77 -4.58 0.54 13.97
CA THR A 77 -4.03 -0.80 13.72
C THR A 77 -5.13 -1.82 13.97
N THR A 78 -5.46 -2.62 12.96
CA THR A 78 -6.44 -3.71 13.03
C THR A 78 -5.73 -5.03 12.77
N THR A 79 -5.85 -5.98 13.69
CA THR A 79 -5.22 -7.30 13.59
C THR A 79 -6.26 -8.39 13.76
N THR A 80 -6.29 -9.35 12.84
CA THR A 80 -7.15 -10.55 12.88
C THR A 80 -6.29 -11.75 12.55
N GLY A 81 -5.94 -12.56 13.55
CA GLY A 81 -4.96 -13.62 13.39
C GLY A 81 -3.63 -13.06 12.87
N SER A 82 -3.13 -13.60 11.75
CA SER A 82 -1.92 -13.10 11.10
C SER A 82 -2.14 -11.87 10.20
N ALA A 83 -3.38 -11.52 9.86
CA ALA A 83 -3.64 -10.35 9.03
C ALA A 83 -3.56 -9.09 9.88
N ARG A 84 -2.67 -8.16 9.51
CA ARG A 84 -2.58 -6.83 10.13
C ARG A 84 -2.74 -5.73 9.09
N LYS A 85 -3.63 -4.79 9.40
CA LYS A 85 -3.90 -3.58 8.63
C LYS A 85 -3.59 -2.36 9.47
N ILE A 86 -2.80 -1.44 8.95
CA ILE A 86 -2.50 -0.17 9.59
C ILE A 86 -2.95 0.95 8.67
N THR A 87 -3.77 1.86 9.18
CA THR A 87 -4.24 3.04 8.45
C THR A 87 -3.81 4.31 9.17
N HIS A 88 -3.03 5.13 8.47
CA HIS A 88 -2.67 6.47 8.88
C HIS A 88 -3.65 7.45 8.24
N TYR A 89 -4.25 8.29 9.06
CA TYR A 89 -5.22 9.28 8.64
C TYR A 89 -4.57 10.65 8.48
N ASP A 90 -5.08 11.46 7.56
CA ASP A 90 -4.71 12.87 7.49
C ASP A 90 -5.39 13.69 8.60
N GLN A 91 -5.13 14.99 8.64
CA GLN A 91 -5.73 15.93 9.60
C GLN A 91 -7.25 16.06 9.46
N ARG A 92 -7.82 15.55 8.37
CA ARG A 92 -9.25 15.53 8.10
C ARG A 92 -9.87 14.15 8.35
N LEU A 93 -9.14 13.26 9.03
CA LEU A 93 -9.54 11.88 9.34
C LEU A 93 -9.85 11.03 8.10
N ARG A 94 -9.16 11.29 6.98
CA ARG A 94 -9.26 10.48 5.76
C ARG A 94 -8.05 9.54 5.65
N PRO A 95 -8.21 8.29 5.15
CA PRO A 95 -7.10 7.34 5.00
C PRO A 95 -6.02 7.84 4.04
N ALA A 96 -4.90 8.35 4.55
CA ALA A 96 -3.79 8.84 3.73
C ALA A 96 -2.88 7.70 3.27
N VAL A 97 -2.53 6.79 4.18
CA VAL A 97 -1.68 5.62 3.90
C VAL A 97 -2.29 4.41 4.59
N THR A 98 -2.41 3.30 3.88
CA THR A 98 -2.82 2.02 4.44
C THR A 98 -1.79 0.96 4.12
N SER A 99 -1.32 0.23 5.12
CA SER A 99 -0.48 -0.96 4.94
C SER A 99 -1.25 -2.21 5.35
N GLU A 100 -1.12 -3.28 4.59
CA GLU A 100 -1.66 -4.60 4.94
C GLU A 100 -0.56 -5.63 4.83
N VAL A 101 -0.44 -6.51 5.81
CA VAL A 101 0.62 -7.49 5.92
C VAL A 101 0.09 -8.76 6.58
N ASP A 102 0.55 -9.91 6.12
CA ASP A 102 0.55 -11.13 6.91
C ASP A 102 1.78 -11.09 7.84
N ILE A 103 1.57 -10.94 9.15
CA ILE A 103 2.66 -10.82 10.12
C ILE A 103 3.53 -12.09 10.22
N ALA A 104 3.00 -13.25 9.81
CA ALA A 104 3.78 -14.48 9.73
C ALA A 104 4.65 -14.53 8.46
N VAL A 105 4.28 -13.75 7.44
CA VAL A 105 5.02 -13.61 6.18
C VAL A 105 5.22 -12.13 5.84
N PRO A 106 6.14 -11.41 6.50
CA PRO A 106 6.27 -9.95 6.39
C PRO A 106 6.52 -9.43 4.96
N SER A 107 7.07 -10.25 4.07
CA SER A 107 7.27 -9.92 2.65
C SER A 107 5.98 -9.72 1.86
N THR A 108 4.82 -10.11 2.42
CA THR A 108 3.49 -9.85 1.84
C THR A 108 3.02 -8.42 2.03
N GLN A 109 3.77 -7.60 2.76
CA GLN A 109 3.37 -6.24 3.07
C GLN A 109 3.11 -5.43 1.80
N ARG A 110 1.94 -4.82 1.73
CA ARG A 110 1.52 -3.91 0.68
C ARG A 110 1.10 -2.58 1.26
N TYR A 111 1.31 -1.51 0.50
CA TYR A 111 0.90 -0.17 0.88
C TYR A 111 0.00 0.44 -0.18
N VAL A 112 -0.93 1.28 0.26
CA VAL A 112 -1.79 2.12 -0.57
C VAL A 112 -1.73 3.53 -0.04
N ARG A 113 -1.19 4.46 -0.83
CA ARG A 113 -1.18 5.89 -0.52
C ARG A 113 -2.23 6.61 -1.34
N ARG A 114 -2.97 7.51 -0.70
CA ARG A 114 -4.07 8.28 -1.28
C ARG A 114 -3.82 9.76 -1.12
N GLY A 115 -3.97 10.49 -2.21
CA GLY A 115 -4.13 11.93 -2.23
C GLY A 115 -5.61 12.26 -2.43
N TYR A 116 -6.09 13.33 -1.81
CA TYR A 116 -7.47 13.76 -1.91
C TYR A 116 -7.55 15.17 -2.49
N ASP A 117 -8.54 15.41 -3.35
CA ASP A 117 -8.91 16.77 -3.74
C ASP A 117 -9.61 17.52 -2.58
N TYR A 118 -9.90 18.80 -2.79
CA TYR A 118 -10.59 19.64 -1.80
C TYR A 118 -12.01 19.14 -1.49
N ALA A 119 -12.63 18.45 -2.46
CA ALA A 119 -13.95 17.83 -2.34
C ALA A 119 -13.90 16.46 -1.64
N GLY A 120 -12.71 15.97 -1.28
CA GLY A 120 -12.52 14.70 -0.58
C GLY A 120 -12.51 13.46 -1.47
N ARG A 121 -12.46 13.60 -2.79
CA ARG A 121 -12.32 12.48 -3.73
C ARG A 121 -10.86 12.10 -3.90
N ASP A 122 -10.60 10.82 -4.15
CA ASP A 122 -9.26 10.32 -4.49
C ASP A 122 -8.75 11.05 -5.74
N SER A 123 -7.70 11.85 -5.60
CA SER A 123 -7.01 12.50 -6.72
C SER A 123 -5.81 11.69 -7.20
N VAL A 124 -5.17 10.96 -6.28
CA VAL A 124 -4.02 10.09 -6.55
C VAL A 124 -4.18 8.83 -5.72
N ARG A 125 -3.91 7.67 -6.33
CA ARG A 125 -3.76 6.40 -5.62
C ARG A 125 -2.50 5.69 -6.11
N VAL A 126 -1.59 5.41 -5.18
CA VAL A 126 -0.38 4.64 -5.44
C VAL A 126 -0.44 3.35 -4.63
N VAL A 127 -0.12 2.23 -5.27
CA VAL A 127 -0.06 0.91 -4.63
C VAL A 127 1.36 0.37 -4.78
N SER A 128 1.96 -0.10 -3.70
CA SER A 128 3.28 -0.74 -3.70
C SER A 128 3.27 -2.05 -2.92
N VAL A 129 4.15 -2.97 -3.30
CA VAL A 129 4.40 -4.24 -2.59
C VAL A 129 5.83 -4.20 -2.07
N GLY A 130 6.05 -4.68 -0.85
CA GLY A 130 7.30 -4.48 -0.12
C GLY A 130 7.33 -3.16 0.64
N GLU A 131 8.47 -2.84 1.23
CA GLU A 131 8.67 -1.61 2.00
C GLU A 131 8.47 -0.38 1.10
N CYS A 132 7.68 0.60 1.56
CA CYS A 132 7.73 1.94 1.00
C CYS A 132 9.06 2.56 1.42
N VAL A 133 10.11 2.31 0.64
CA VAL A 133 11.34 3.06 0.80
C VAL A 133 11.02 4.51 0.42
N ASP A 134 11.00 5.41 1.42
CA ASP A 134 11.10 6.85 1.15
C ASP A 134 12.49 7.00 0.53
N GLU A 135 12.59 7.02 -0.80
CA GLU A 135 13.82 7.35 -1.53
C GLU A 135 14.15 8.83 -1.29
N ARG A 136 14.40 9.20 -0.04
CA ARG A 136 15.29 10.31 0.25
C ARG A 136 16.64 9.85 -0.23
N ARG A 137 16.93 10.21 -1.48
CA ARG A 137 18.27 10.35 -2.03
C ARG A 137 19.26 10.58 -0.88
N ASN A 138 20.10 9.59 -0.57
CA ASN A 138 21.16 9.75 0.39
C ASN A 138 21.96 10.99 -0.04
N ASP A 139 21.87 12.08 0.73
CA ASP A 139 22.65 13.31 0.49
C ASP A 139 24.17 13.05 0.54
N ASP A 140 24.59 11.86 0.97
CA ASP A 140 25.97 11.39 0.94
C ASP A 140 26.53 11.13 -0.47
N ASP A 141 25.71 10.85 -1.48
CA ASP A 141 26.19 10.64 -2.86
C ASP A 141 26.55 11.97 -3.55
N VAL A 142 25.97 13.09 -3.14
CA VAL A 142 26.28 14.41 -3.72
C VAL A 142 27.66 14.92 -3.26
N ARG A 143 28.17 14.45 -2.11
CA ARG A 143 29.49 14.84 -1.58
C ARG A 143 30.65 14.08 -2.23
N ARG A 144 30.43 12.88 -2.77
CA ARG A 144 31.47 12.08 -3.45
C ARG A 144 31.72 12.47 -4.91
N ALA A 145 30.84 13.26 -5.51
CA ALA A 145 30.94 13.68 -6.91
C ALA A 145 31.60 15.05 -7.13
N ARG A 146 32.31 15.63 -6.13
CA ARG A 146 33.11 16.85 -6.36
C ARG A 146 34.50 16.47 -6.87
N PRO A 147 34.84 16.71 -8.14
CA PRO A 147 36.23 16.60 -8.59
C PRO A 147 37.08 17.62 -7.83
N ARG A 148 38.24 17.17 -7.33
CA ARG A 148 39.27 18.04 -6.73
C ARG A 148 39.80 18.97 -7.81
N HIS A 149 39.25 20.18 -7.91
CA HIS A 149 39.83 21.22 -8.74
C HIS A 149 41.16 21.67 -8.15
N ARG A 150 42.23 21.38 -8.91
CA ARG A 150 43.58 21.92 -8.78
C ARG A 150 43.54 23.45 -8.84
N HIS A 151 44.36 24.05 -7.97
CA HIS A 151 44.94 25.39 -7.98
C HIS A 151 44.24 26.54 -8.74
N GLN A 152 43.88 27.53 -7.93
CA GLN A 152 43.56 28.93 -8.21
C GLN A 152 44.62 29.63 -9.08
N PRO A 153 44.22 30.70 -9.80
CA PRO A 153 44.88 31.96 -9.53
C PRO A 153 43.92 33.12 -9.31
N ASP A 154 44.38 34.07 -8.51
CA ASP A 154 43.78 35.37 -8.26
C ASP A 154 43.45 36.10 -9.56
N LEU A 155 42.37 36.89 -9.54
CA LEU A 155 42.36 38.27 -10.05
C LEU A 155 41.09 39.00 -9.61
N ARG A 156 41.34 40.21 -9.10
CA ARG A 156 40.38 41.27 -8.75
C ARG A 156 39.57 41.68 -9.99
N THR A 157 38.24 41.77 -9.87
CA THR A 157 37.37 42.94 -10.16
C THR A 157 35.88 42.54 -10.10
N ARG A 158 35.07 43.36 -9.41
CA ARG A 158 33.62 43.56 -9.65
C ARG A 158 33.50 44.82 -10.55
N PRO A 159 32.46 45.06 -11.39
CA PRO A 159 31.04 45.07 -10.95
C PRO A 159 29.94 44.76 -12.01
N ALA A 160 28.71 44.66 -11.48
CA ALA A 160 27.38 45.05 -11.99
C ALA A 160 26.80 44.57 -13.35
N ASP A 161 25.46 44.54 -13.35
CA ASP A 161 24.49 44.47 -14.47
C ASP A 161 24.19 43.09 -15.10
N ASP A 162 23.03 42.52 -14.74
CA ASP A 162 21.89 42.46 -15.67
C ASP A 162 20.66 41.73 -15.06
N GLU A 163 19.59 42.50 -14.87
CA GLU A 163 18.21 42.01 -14.76
C GLU A 163 17.72 41.57 -16.15
N HIS A 164 17.65 40.25 -16.42
CA HIS A 164 16.62 39.67 -17.30
C HIS A 164 16.59 38.13 -17.24
N ALA A 165 15.86 37.55 -16.27
CA ALA A 165 15.36 36.17 -16.38
C ALA A 165 14.22 35.85 -15.38
N LEU A 166 13.20 36.69 -15.31
CA LEU A 166 11.90 36.31 -14.73
C LEU A 166 11.14 35.42 -15.72
N ARG A 167 11.58 34.16 -15.90
CA ARG A 167 10.78 33.11 -16.55
C ARG A 167 11.02 31.74 -15.90
N ARG A 168 9.97 31.27 -15.21
CA ARG A 168 9.58 29.86 -15.00
C ARG A 168 10.58 28.96 -14.25
N ARG A 169 10.51 28.96 -12.92
CA ARG A 169 10.89 27.79 -12.10
C ARG A 169 9.66 26.93 -11.81
N PHE A 170 9.26 26.13 -12.79
CA PHE A 170 8.63 24.84 -12.52
C PHE A 170 9.74 23.79 -12.67
N PRO A 171 10.07 23.01 -11.63
CA PRO A 171 11.04 21.93 -11.80
C PRO A 171 10.52 20.91 -12.83
N GLU A 172 11.35 20.59 -13.81
CA GLU A 172 11.18 19.53 -14.82
C GLU A 172 11.19 18.12 -14.19
N ALA A 173 10.23 17.81 -13.31
CA ALA A 173 10.09 16.48 -12.72
C ALA A 173 9.06 15.59 -13.47
N VAL A 174 8.78 15.88 -14.74
CA VAL A 174 7.82 15.10 -15.57
C VAL A 174 8.46 14.54 -16.85
N ARG A 175 9.78 14.37 -16.89
CA ARG A 175 10.45 13.69 -18.01
C ARG A 175 11.54 12.73 -17.54
N GLN A 176 11.14 11.58 -17.01
CA GLN A 176 11.84 10.30 -17.21
C GLN A 176 11.07 9.12 -16.57
N CYS A 177 9.95 8.73 -17.18
CA CYS A 177 9.39 7.38 -17.05
C CYS A 177 8.96 6.85 -18.43
N ALA A 178 9.79 7.07 -19.45
CA ALA A 178 9.55 6.54 -20.80
C ALA A 178 10.83 6.10 -21.53
N ARG A 179 11.90 5.74 -20.81
CA ARG A 179 13.09 5.08 -21.38
C ARG A 179 13.75 4.17 -20.35
N GLN A 180 13.10 3.06 -20.02
CA GLN A 180 13.78 1.90 -19.44
C GLN A 180 13.07 0.61 -19.90
N ASP A 181 12.74 0.55 -21.19
CA ASP A 181 12.39 -0.70 -21.88
C ASP A 181 13.14 -0.70 -23.22
N HIS A 182 14.47 -0.71 -23.14
CA HIS A 182 15.35 -1.14 -24.23
C HIS A 182 16.75 -1.28 -23.65
N ASP A 183 17.07 -2.46 -23.15
CA ASP A 183 18.37 -3.11 -23.36
C ASP A 183 18.34 -4.52 -22.72
N ASP A 184 17.75 -5.46 -23.45
CA ASP A 184 18.11 -6.88 -23.37
C ASP A 184 18.08 -7.43 -24.81
N ALA A 185 19.11 -7.07 -25.57
CA ALA A 185 19.41 -7.68 -26.85
C ALA A 185 20.06 -9.05 -26.61
N VAL A 186 19.27 -10.12 -26.77
CA VAL A 186 19.79 -11.48 -27.00
C VAL A 186 20.49 -11.49 -28.36
N PRO A 187 21.77 -11.92 -28.47
CA PRO A 187 22.44 -12.00 -29.75
C PRO A 187 21.90 -13.18 -30.57
N GLY A 188 21.33 -12.88 -31.74
CA GLY A 188 21.26 -13.81 -32.84
C GLY A 188 19.90 -14.46 -33.12
N VAL A 189 18.91 -13.70 -33.58
CA VAL A 189 17.91 -14.20 -34.55
C VAL A 189 17.47 -13.04 -35.45
N ARG A 190 17.66 -13.18 -36.77
CA ARG A 190 17.23 -12.19 -37.78
C ARG A 190 15.69 -12.09 -37.80
N ARG A 191 15.17 -10.87 -37.69
CA ARG A 191 13.76 -10.55 -37.98
C ARG A 191 13.51 -10.59 -39.49
N THR A 192 12.71 -11.52 -39.96
CA THR A 192 11.96 -11.41 -41.21
C THR A 192 10.47 -11.36 -40.87
N GLY A 193 9.84 -10.24 -41.23
CA GLY A 193 8.44 -9.96 -40.90
C GLY A 193 7.43 -10.70 -41.79
N ARG A 194 6.15 -10.51 -41.49
CA ARG A 194 5.06 -10.09 -42.40
C ARG A 194 3.71 -10.31 -41.71
N ILE A 195 2.93 -9.25 -41.59
CA ILE A 195 1.51 -9.28 -41.21
C ILE A 195 0.71 -9.80 -42.40
N VAL A 196 -0.14 -10.82 -42.20
CA VAL A 196 -1.31 -11.10 -43.05
C VAL A 196 -2.47 -11.52 -42.15
N ALA A 197 -3.58 -10.80 -42.26
CA ALA A 197 -4.88 -11.17 -41.71
C ALA A 197 -5.56 -12.24 -42.59
N GLY A 198 -6.28 -13.19 -42.00
CA GLY A 198 -7.13 -14.11 -42.78
C GLY A 198 -7.79 -15.26 -42.00
N ARG A 199 -9.11 -15.14 -41.82
CA ARG A 199 -10.18 -16.17 -41.80
C ARG A 199 -9.95 -17.57 -41.18
N ASP A 200 -10.76 -17.82 -40.16
CA ASP A 200 -11.75 -18.90 -40.01
C ASP A 200 -11.39 -20.33 -40.52
N ARG A 201 -11.28 -21.29 -39.58
CA ARG A 201 -11.96 -22.59 -39.64
C ARG A 201 -11.74 -23.43 -38.38
N ARG A 202 -12.82 -24.10 -37.98
CA ARG A 202 -12.95 -25.08 -36.89
C ARG A 202 -11.97 -26.24 -37.02
N THR A 203 -11.34 -26.63 -35.91
CA THR A 203 -11.02 -28.05 -35.63
C THR A 203 -10.86 -28.28 -34.13
N ARG A 204 -11.55 -29.31 -33.64
CA ARG A 204 -11.51 -29.84 -32.27
C ARG A 204 -10.15 -30.48 -31.99
N GLU A 205 -9.57 -30.29 -30.81
CA GLU A 205 -8.69 -31.28 -30.16
C GLU A 205 -8.47 -30.98 -28.65
N ARG A 206 -8.18 -32.06 -27.92
CA ARG A 206 -8.28 -32.31 -26.46
C ARG A 206 -7.26 -31.57 -25.55
N PRO A 207 -7.44 -31.56 -24.21
CA PRO A 207 -6.78 -30.60 -23.31
C PRO A 207 -5.34 -30.97 -22.97
N ARG A 208 -4.43 -29.98 -23.00
CA ARG A 208 -3.04 -30.11 -22.52
C ARG A 208 -2.91 -29.68 -21.06
N ARG A 209 -2.24 -30.55 -20.31
CA ARG A 209 -1.85 -30.43 -18.89
C ARG A 209 -1.04 -29.15 -18.65
N ARG A 210 -1.36 -28.42 -17.56
CA ARG A 210 -0.54 -27.32 -17.03
C ARG A 210 0.68 -27.92 -16.32
N SER A 211 1.87 -27.65 -16.85
CA SER A 211 3.14 -27.94 -16.18
C SER A 211 3.43 -26.85 -15.15
N VAL A 212 3.61 -27.29 -13.90
CA VAL A 212 4.10 -26.48 -12.78
C VAL A 212 5.62 -26.37 -12.90
N ALA A 213 6.18 -25.17 -12.88
CA ALA A 213 7.62 -24.95 -12.84
C ALA A 213 8.06 -24.70 -11.38
N THR A 214 8.74 -25.69 -10.81
CA THR A 214 9.45 -25.60 -9.53
C THR A 214 10.82 -24.96 -9.79
N CYS A 215 11.19 -23.91 -9.06
CA CYS A 215 12.54 -23.35 -9.11
C CYS A 215 13.31 -23.74 -7.84
N SER A 216 14.33 -24.57 -8.01
CA SER A 216 15.24 -25.04 -6.98
C SER A 216 16.35 -24.00 -6.73
N ALA A 217 16.56 -23.66 -5.46
CA ALA A 217 17.66 -22.81 -5.02
C ALA A 217 18.98 -23.59 -4.99
N SER A 218 20.02 -23.14 -5.71
CA SER A 218 21.39 -23.64 -5.52
C SER A 218 22.16 -22.70 -4.60
N ARG A 219 22.53 -23.20 -3.42
CA ARG A 219 23.63 -22.64 -2.61
C ARG A 219 24.95 -22.85 -3.34
N ARG A 220 25.86 -21.89 -3.27
CA ARG A 220 27.29 -22.18 -3.31
C ARG A 220 27.99 -21.53 -2.12
N ALA A 221 28.94 -22.30 -1.62
CA ALA A 221 29.85 -22.08 -0.51
C ALA A 221 30.90 -21.00 -0.83
#